data_AF-A0A7W0P251-F1
#
_entry.id   AF-A0A7W0P251-F1
#
_cell.length_a   1.000
_cell.length_b   1.000
_cell.length_c   1.000
_cell.angle_alpha   90.00
_cell.angle_beta   90.00
_cell.angle_gamma   90.00
#
_symmetry.space_group_name_H-M   'P 1'
#
loop_
_entity.id
_entity.type
_entity.pdbx_description
1 polymer ?
#
loop_
_entity_poly.entity_id
_entity_poly.type
_entity_poly.pdbx_seq_one_letter_code
_entity_poly.pdbx_strand_id
1 'polypeptide(L)'
;MADIGEALGNAGINIEGLCGVGLGDRGVIHLLVEDGAAARAALEGAGLTVETESSAIVSEVSEGAGTPGTMGKMARAVADAGINMQAVYLATNNRAVAVTDDNERARAALGM
;
A
#
# COMPACT_ATOMS: atom_id res chain seq x y z
N MET A 1 2.34 -17.13 -3.04
CA MET A 1 1.30 -16.21 -3.58
C MET A 1 -0.04 -16.92 -3.73
N ALA A 2 -0.09 -18.16 -4.23
CA ALA A 2 -1.34 -18.94 -4.29
C ALA A 2 -2.06 -18.97 -2.92
N ASP A 3 -1.34 -19.37 -1.87
CA ASP A 3 -1.90 -19.45 -0.50
C ASP A 3 -2.47 -18.13 0.03
N ILE A 4 -1.86 -16.99 -0.33
CA ILE A 4 -2.36 -15.65 0.04
C ILE A 4 -3.72 -15.41 -0.61
N GLY A 5 -3.82 -15.66 -1.92
CA GLY A 5 -5.06 -15.46 -2.68
C GLY A 5 -6.17 -16.41 -2.23
N GLU A 6 -5.83 -17.67 -1.96
CA GLU A 6 -6.78 -18.66 -1.45
C GLU A 6 -7.28 -18.31 -0.04
N ALA A 7 -6.37 -17.93 0.88
CA ALA A 7 -6.74 -17.56 2.24
C ALA A 7 -7.68 -16.35 2.28
N LEU A 8 -7.35 -15.28 1.56
CA LEU A 8 -8.18 -14.08 1.50
C LEU A 8 -9.49 -14.33 0.74
N GLY A 9 -9.43 -15.06 -0.38
CA GLY A 9 -10.62 -15.44 -1.14
C GLY A 9 -11.62 -16.28 -0.34
N ASN A 10 -11.14 -17.26 0.43
CA ASN A 10 -11.98 -18.08 1.31
C ASN A 10 -12.61 -17.26 2.45
N ALA A 11 -11.96 -16.17 2.88
CA ALA A 11 -12.48 -15.23 3.86
C ALA A 11 -13.41 -14.16 3.25
N GLY A 12 -13.60 -14.15 1.92
CA GLY A 12 -14.39 -13.15 1.22
C GLY A 12 -13.73 -11.77 1.13
N ILE A 13 -12.40 -11.70 1.28
CA ILE A 13 -11.64 -10.45 1.28
C ILE A 13 -10.99 -10.24 -0.09
N ASN A 14 -11.32 -9.12 -0.74
CA ASN A 14 -10.72 -8.75 -2.02
C ASN A 14 -9.33 -8.13 -1.85
N ILE A 15 -8.44 -8.39 -2.81
CA ILE A 15 -7.15 -7.69 -2.91
C ILE A 15 -7.33 -6.49 -3.84
N GLU A 16 -7.34 -5.30 -3.26
CA GLU A 16 -7.54 -4.03 -3.96
C GLU A 16 -6.29 -3.58 -4.73
N GLY A 17 -5.12 -4.07 -4.33
CA GLY A 17 -3.85 -3.79 -4.95
C GLY A 17 -2.72 -4.49 -4.22
N LEU A 18 -1.57 -4.64 -4.87
CA LEU A 18 -0.42 -5.27 -4.24
C LEU A 18 0.89 -4.75 -4.81
N CYS A 19 1.94 -4.85 -4.00
CA CYS A 19 3.32 -4.63 -4.42
C CYS A 19 4.19 -5.77 -3.91
N GLY A 20 4.86 -6.48 -4.81
CA GLY A 20 5.85 -7.50 -4.46
C GLY A 20 7.26 -6.94 -4.52
N VAL A 21 8.03 -7.13 -3.44
CA VAL A 21 9.42 -6.69 -3.35
C VAL A 21 10.30 -7.90 -3.03
N GLY A 22 11.34 -8.12 -3.83
CA GLY A 22 12.38 -9.09 -3.53
C GLY A 22 13.39 -8.49 -2.55
N LEU A 23 13.63 -9.17 -1.43
CA LEU A 23 14.60 -8.82 -0.40
C LEU A 23 15.59 -9.98 -0.25
N GLY A 24 16.63 -10.00 -1.09
CA GLY A 24 17.60 -11.09 -1.09
C GLY A 24 16.96 -12.42 -1.48
N ASP A 25 16.91 -13.36 -0.55
CA ASP A 25 16.36 -14.70 -0.72
C ASP A 25 14.85 -14.81 -0.41
N ARG A 26 14.24 -13.74 0.11
CA ARG A 26 12.81 -13.70 0.45
C ARG A 26 12.03 -12.68 -0.39
N GLY A 27 10.76 -12.96 -0.63
CA GLY A 27 9.81 -12.01 -1.19
C GLY A 27 8.89 -11.46 -0.10
N VAL A 28 8.63 -10.16 -0.12
CA VAL A 28 7.63 -9.50 0.72
C VAL A 28 6.53 -8.97 -0.18
N ILE A 29 5.27 -9.24 0.18
CA ILE A 29 4.10 -8.75 -0.54
C ILE A 29 3.37 -7.75 0.35
N HIS A 30 3.28 -6.49 -0.08
CA HIS A 30 2.40 -5.50 0.49
C HIS A 30 1.01 -5.62 -0.16
N LEU A 31 -0.03 -5.74 0.65
CA LEU A 31 -1.41 -5.93 0.18
C LEU A 31 -2.26 -4.72 0.58
N LEU A 32 -3.07 -4.21 -0.35
CA LEU A 32 -4.16 -3.29 -0.06
C LEU A 32 -5.44 -4.10 0.06
N VAL A 33 -6.13 -3.96 1.18
CA VAL A 33 -7.42 -4.57 1.50
C VAL A 33 -8.31 -3.53 2.19
N GLU A 34 -9.62 -3.76 2.20
CA GLU A 34 -10.57 -2.88 2.89
C GLU A 34 -10.52 -3.07 4.41
N ASP A 35 -10.39 -4.32 4.88
CA ASP A 35 -10.29 -4.68 6.30
C ASP A 35 -8.95 -5.38 6.58
N GLY A 36 -8.01 -4.61 7.14
CA GLY A 36 -6.66 -5.09 7.48
C GLY A 36 -6.67 -6.16 8.58
N ALA A 37 -7.51 -5.99 9.60
CA ALA A 37 -7.57 -6.90 10.73
C ALA A 37 -8.16 -8.26 10.32
N ALA A 38 -9.22 -8.26 9.52
CA ALA A 38 -9.79 -9.48 8.96
C ALA A 38 -8.81 -10.19 8.02
N ALA A 39 -8.09 -9.43 7.19
CA ALA A 39 -7.07 -9.99 6.29
C ALA A 39 -5.93 -10.62 7.08
N ARG A 40 -5.43 -9.96 8.14
CA ARG A 40 -4.42 -10.54 9.03
C ARG A 40 -4.90 -11.85 9.63
N ALA A 41 -6.10 -11.87 10.21
CA ALA A 41 -6.67 -13.07 10.82
C ALA A 41 -6.77 -14.23 9.82
N ALA A 42 -7.20 -13.96 8.58
CA ALA A 42 -7.29 -14.97 7.52
C ALA A 42 -5.91 -15.50 7.10
N LEU A 43 -4.92 -14.61 6.91
CA LEU A 43 -3.56 -14.98 6.51
C LEU A 43 -2.84 -15.78 7.60
N GLU A 44 -2.88 -15.30 8.84
CA GLU A 44 -2.27 -15.99 9.99
C GLU A 44 -2.96 -17.32 10.29
N GLY A 45 -4.29 -17.38 10.14
CA GLY A 45 -5.06 -18.62 10.23
C GLY A 45 -4.67 -19.67 9.18
N ALA A 46 -4.16 -19.23 8.02
CA ALA A 46 -3.60 -20.09 6.98
C ALA A 46 -2.11 -20.40 7.18
N GLY A 47 -1.49 -19.97 8.29
CA GLY A 47 -0.08 -20.20 8.60
C GLY A 47 0.89 -19.24 7.91
N LEU A 48 0.39 -18.16 7.30
CA LEU A 48 1.21 -17.11 6.68
C LEU A 48 1.61 -16.06 7.72
N THR A 49 2.81 -15.51 7.60
CA THR A 49 3.30 -14.46 8.50
C THR A 49 2.92 -13.08 7.97
N VAL A 50 2.26 -12.27 8.80
CA VAL A 50 1.99 -10.85 8.54
C VAL A 50 2.93 -10.00 9.38
N GLU A 51 3.95 -9.43 8.75
CA GLU A 51 4.99 -8.65 9.44
C GLU A 51 4.43 -7.37 10.07
N THR A 52 3.64 -6.63 9.30
CA THR A 52 3.14 -5.30 9.67
C THR A 52 1.75 -5.09 9.09
N GLU A 53 0.97 -4.26 9.77
CA GLU A 53 -0.32 -3.76 9.31
C GLU A 53 -0.32 -2.23 9.49
N SER A 54 -0.71 -1.49 8.46
CA SER A 54 -0.71 -0.02 8.46
C SER A 54 -1.92 0.50 7.69
N SER A 55 -2.44 1.66 8.10
CA SER A 55 -3.38 2.39 7.25
C SER A 55 -2.66 2.92 6.01
N ALA A 56 -3.40 3.03 4.90
CA ALA A 56 -2.88 3.58 3.67
C ALA A 56 -3.61 4.85 3.27
N ILE A 57 -2.89 5.75 2.61
CA ILE A 57 -3.48 6.79 1.78
C ILE A 57 -3.77 6.15 0.43
N VAL A 58 -5.03 6.20 0.02
CA VAL A 58 -5.47 5.75 -1.30
C VAL A 58 -6.06 6.95 -2.01
N SER A 59 -5.56 7.25 -3.19
CA SER A 59 -6.06 8.33 -4.04
C SER A 59 -6.24 7.85 -5.46
N GLU A 60 -7.07 8.54 -6.24
CA GLU A 60 -7.02 8.38 -7.69
C GLU A 60 -5.67 8.89 -8.21
N VAL A 61 -5.18 8.27 -9.28
CA VAL A 61 -3.99 8.75 -9.96
C VAL A 61 -4.33 10.05 -10.68
N SER A 62 -3.69 11.14 -10.29
CA SER A 62 -3.95 12.47 -10.86
C SER A 62 -3.59 12.54 -12.35
N GLU A 63 -4.27 13.44 -13.07
CA GLU A 63 -3.83 13.84 -14.41
C GLU A 63 -2.35 14.27 -14.37
N GLY A 64 -1.55 13.73 -15.29
CA GLY A 64 -0.11 14.01 -15.34
C GLY A 64 0.79 13.04 -14.56
N ALA A 65 0.27 11.96 -13.95
CA ALA A 65 1.10 10.91 -13.35
C ALA A 65 2.10 10.27 -14.34
N GLY A 66 1.75 10.23 -15.64
CA GLY A 66 2.66 9.81 -16.72
C GLY A 66 3.68 10.87 -17.15
N THR A 67 3.66 12.06 -16.56
CA THR A 67 4.62 13.13 -16.87
C THR A 67 5.87 12.97 -16.00
N PRO A 68 7.08 13.00 -16.59
CA PRO A 68 8.32 12.94 -15.83
C PRO A 68 8.37 14.00 -14.71
N GLY A 69 8.72 13.55 -13.51
CA GLY A 69 8.88 14.42 -12.34
C GLY A 69 7.61 14.65 -11.51
N THR A 70 6.42 14.24 -11.95
CA THR A 70 5.18 14.40 -11.16
C THR A 70 5.27 13.69 -9.82
N MET A 71 5.64 12.39 -9.81
CA MET A 71 5.84 11.63 -8.57
C MET A 71 6.92 12.26 -7.68
N GLY A 72 7.99 12.79 -8.28
CA GLY A 72 9.07 13.46 -7.54
C GLY A 72 8.61 14.73 -6.83
N LYS A 73 7.70 15.52 -7.42
CA LYS A 73 7.11 16.70 -6.78
C LYS A 73 6.23 16.32 -5.59
N MET A 74 5.44 15.26 -5.71
CA MET A 74 4.62 14.77 -4.60
C MET A 74 5.49 14.22 -3.46
N ALA A 75 6.50 13.41 -3.78
CA ALA A 75 7.48 12.94 -2.80
C ALA A 75 8.20 14.10 -2.10
N ARG A 76 8.52 15.18 -2.84
CA ARG A 76 9.11 16.39 -2.28
C ARG A 76 8.19 17.08 -1.27
N ALA A 77 6.91 17.27 -1.59
CA ALA A 77 5.96 17.92 -0.68
C ALA A 77 5.84 17.18 0.67
N VAL A 78 5.79 15.84 0.63
CA VAL A 78 5.77 15.01 1.85
C VAL A 78 7.11 15.10 2.60
N ALA A 79 8.24 15.04 1.88
CA ALA A 79 9.56 15.16 2.49
C ALA A 79 9.80 16.54 3.14
N ASP A 80 9.30 17.63 2.55
CA ASP A 80 9.40 18.99 3.10
C ASP A 80 8.58 19.15 4.39
N ALA A 81 7.59 18.30 4.62
CA ALA A 81 6.88 18.18 5.89
C ALA A 81 7.63 17.30 6.94
N GLY A 82 8.79 16.76 6.58
CA GLY A 82 9.59 15.87 7.44
C GLY A 82 9.02 14.47 7.60
N ILE A 83 8.24 14.00 6.62
CA ILE A 83 7.53 12.71 6.65
C ILE A 83 8.25 11.73 5.71
N ASN A 84 8.40 10.48 6.14
CA ASN A 84 8.99 9.44 5.33
C ASN A 84 7.92 8.57 4.64
N MET A 85 8.07 8.34 3.34
CA MET A 85 7.27 7.36 2.61
C MET A 85 7.84 5.96 2.84
N GLN A 86 7.02 5.05 3.35
CA GLN A 86 7.40 3.67 3.64
C GLN A 86 7.06 2.72 2.48
N ALA A 87 5.94 2.95 1.81
CA ALA A 87 5.55 2.19 0.62
C ALA A 87 4.78 3.10 -0.34
N VAL A 88 5.02 2.94 -1.65
CA VAL A 88 4.27 3.62 -2.71
C VAL A 88 4.10 2.67 -3.90
N TYR A 89 2.87 2.50 -4.38
CA TYR A 89 2.57 1.69 -5.57
C TYR A 89 1.25 2.09 -6.21
N LEU A 90 1.00 1.57 -7.41
CA LEU A 90 -0.30 1.70 -8.10
C LEU A 90 -1.15 0.46 -7.80
N ALA A 91 -2.41 0.69 -7.44
CA ALA A 91 -3.41 -0.33 -7.19
C ALA A 91 -4.39 -0.47 -8.37
N THR A 92 -5.28 -1.45 -8.28
CA THR A 92 -6.36 -1.62 -9.26
C THR A 92 -7.24 -0.37 -9.33
N ASN A 93 -7.98 -0.23 -10.44
CA ASN A 93 -8.87 0.91 -10.68
C ASN A 93 -8.15 2.27 -10.73
N ASN A 94 -6.90 2.29 -11.23
CA ASN A 94 -6.11 3.51 -11.43
C ASN A 94 -5.94 4.34 -10.14
N ARG A 95 -5.65 3.66 -9.04
CA ARG A 95 -5.42 4.28 -7.73
C ARG A 95 -3.93 4.27 -7.40
N ALA A 96 -3.47 5.29 -6.69
CA ALA A 96 -2.18 5.30 -6.02
C ALA A 96 -2.37 4.94 -4.54
N VAL A 97 -1.39 4.20 -4.01
CA VAL A 97 -1.31 3.83 -2.60
C VAL A 97 -0.02 4.39 -2.05
N ALA A 98 -0.11 5.05 -0.90
CA ALA A 98 1.04 5.45 -0.11
C ALA A 98 0.85 5.05 1.36
N VAL A 99 1.91 4.55 1.97
CA VAL A 99 2.04 4.37 3.42
C VAL A 99 3.19 5.25 3.87
N THR A 100 2.97 6.02 4.93
CA THR A 100 3.96 6.93 5.50
C THR A 100 4.08 6.69 7.00
N ASP A 101 5.09 7.29 7.64
CA ASP A 101 5.18 7.32 9.10
C ASP A 101 4.16 8.27 9.76
N ASP A 102 3.52 9.16 9.00
CA ASP A 102 2.40 10.01 9.45
C ASP A 102 1.44 10.32 8.30
N ASN A 103 0.43 9.46 8.13
CA ASN A 103 -0.52 9.57 7.02
C ASN A 103 -1.41 10.82 7.10
N GLU A 104 -1.71 11.32 8.31
CA GLU A 104 -2.53 12.52 8.46
C GLU A 104 -1.78 13.75 7.99
N ARG A 105 -0.54 13.93 8.44
CA ARG A 105 0.29 15.05 7.99
C ARG A 105 0.67 14.91 6.52
N ALA A 106 0.82 13.69 6.00
CA ALA A 106 1.10 13.47 4.58
C ALA A 106 -0.08 13.89 3.69
N ARG A 107 -1.33 13.58 4.08
CA ARG A 107 -2.53 14.07 3.37
C ARG A 107 -2.57 15.60 3.35
N ALA A 108 -2.31 16.24 4.48
CA ALA A 108 -2.24 17.70 4.55
C ALA A 108 -1.15 18.29 3.64
N ALA A 109 0.03 17.67 3.59
CA ALA A 109 1.13 18.10 2.71
C ALA A 109 0.82 17.90 1.21
N LEU A 110 -0.04 16.93 0.88
CA LEU A 110 -0.52 16.64 -0.47
C LEU A 110 -1.78 17.45 -0.84
N GLY A 111 -2.36 18.20 0.09
CA GLY A 111 -3.59 18.97 -0.13
C GLY A 111 -4.84 18.09 -0.27
N MET A 112 -4.86 16.95 0.42
CA MET A 112 -5.96 15.98 0.44
C MET A 112 -6.86 16.12 1.66
#